data_AF-M3ISM8-F1
#
_entry.id   AF-M3ISM8-F1
#
_cell.length_a   1.000
_cell.length_b   1.000
_cell.length_c   1.000
_cell.angle_alpha   90.00
_cell.angle_beta   90.00
_cell.angle_gamma   90.00
#
_symmetry.space_group_name_H-M   'P 1'
#
loop_
_entity.id
_entity.type
_entity.pdbx_description
1 polymer ?
#
loop_
_entity_poly.entity_id
_entity_poly.type
_entity_poly.pdbx_seq_one_letter_code
_entity_poly.pdbx_strand_id
1 'polypeptide(L)'
;GYEDAAPGEILKIRKTPNALSSSFFEISIKNSWQLLLRSEDSFGNATAIVSTVIEPYNADPSKVLSYQTFEDSANINCSPSYGMQFGSPFSTIATQVDMTFMVPILNAGYFIVSPDYE
;
A
#
# COMPACT_ATOMS: atom_id res chain seq x y z
N GLY A 1 3.56 22.47 10.67
CA GLY A 1 3.12 21.23 11.34
C GLY A 1 3.69 20.07 10.53
N TYR A 2 2.89 19.08 10.13
CA TYR A 2 3.41 18.06 9.20
C TYR A 2 3.87 18.66 7.85
N GLU A 3 3.40 19.87 7.53
CA GLU A 3 3.75 20.64 6.34
C GLU A 3 5.23 21.05 6.29
N ASP A 4 5.89 21.12 7.45
CA ASP A 4 7.32 21.45 7.58
C ASP A 4 8.22 20.23 7.37
N ALA A 5 7.65 19.01 7.33
CA ALA A 5 8.37 17.78 7.04
C ALA A 5 8.77 17.71 5.56
N ALA A 6 9.83 16.96 5.25
CA ALA A 6 10.32 16.81 3.88
C ALA A 6 9.41 15.90 3.03
N PRO A 7 9.29 16.08 1.70
CA PRO A 7 8.62 15.12 0.83
C PRO A 7 9.18 13.70 1.02
N GLY A 8 8.29 12.73 1.28
CA GLY A 8 8.64 11.34 1.59
C GLY A 8 8.90 11.06 3.07
N GLU A 9 8.89 12.07 3.95
CA GLU A 9 9.10 11.87 5.38
C GLU A 9 7.94 11.09 6.01
N ILE A 10 8.29 10.10 6.84
CA ILE A 10 7.31 9.27 7.52
C ILE A 10 6.78 10.00 8.75
N LEU A 11 5.53 10.44 8.68
CA LEU A 11 4.84 11.16 9.75
C LEU A 11 4.32 10.21 10.83
N LYS A 12 3.85 9.02 10.42
CA LYS A 12 3.33 7.99 11.33
C LYS A 12 3.39 6.61 10.69
N ILE A 13 3.55 5.58 11.52
CA ILE A 13 3.51 4.18 11.11
C ILE A 13 2.48 3.44 11.96
N ARG A 14 1.72 2.54 11.33
CA ARG A 14 0.94 1.51 12.01
C ARG A 14 1.06 0.17 11.29
N LYS A 15 0.80 -0.93 12.01
CA LYS A 15 0.45 -2.20 11.35
C LYS A 15 -0.83 -2.02 10.54
N THR A 16 -0.98 -2.78 9.46
CA THR A 16 -2.27 -2.79 8.75
C THR A 16 -3.39 -3.20 9.72
N PRO A 17 -4.54 -2.52 9.71
CA PRO A 17 -5.61 -2.80 10.67
C PRO A 17 -6.14 -4.24 10.57
N ASN A 18 -6.11 -4.82 9.37
CA ASN A 18 -6.44 -6.21 9.11
C ASN A 18 -5.31 -6.88 8.31
N ALA A 19 -5.38 -8.22 8.21
CA ALA A 19 -4.54 -8.98 7.30
C ALA A 19 -4.78 -8.54 5.85
N LEU A 20 -3.77 -8.68 4.98
CA LEU A 20 -3.94 -8.44 3.55
C LEU A 20 -4.54 -9.68 2.88
N SER A 21 -5.31 -9.48 1.82
CA SER A 21 -5.93 -10.57 1.05
C SER A 21 -5.77 -10.38 -0.46
N SER A 22 -5.95 -11.47 -1.20
CA SER A 22 -6.07 -11.52 -2.66
C SER A 22 -7.27 -12.37 -3.02
N SER A 23 -7.89 -12.09 -4.17
CA SER A 23 -9.05 -12.83 -4.68
C SER A 23 -8.74 -14.26 -5.12
N PHE A 24 -7.50 -14.58 -5.48
CA PHE A 24 -7.16 -15.86 -6.12
C PHE A 24 -6.06 -16.66 -5.44
N PHE A 25 -5.14 -15.99 -4.73
CA PHE A 25 -4.03 -16.64 -4.05
C PHE A 25 -3.93 -16.18 -2.60
N GLU A 26 -3.46 -17.07 -1.74
CA GLU A 26 -3.10 -16.70 -0.38
C GLU A 26 -1.85 -15.81 -0.40
N ILE A 27 -1.88 -14.73 0.37
CA ILE A 27 -0.74 -13.82 0.52
C ILE A 27 0.00 -14.19 1.80
N SER A 28 1.06 -14.97 1.65
CA SER A 28 1.93 -15.34 2.78
C SER A 28 3.00 -14.27 2.98
N ILE A 29 2.78 -13.41 3.97
CA ILE A 29 3.67 -12.30 4.31
C ILE A 29 4.05 -12.33 5.78
N LYS A 30 5.22 -11.80 6.09
CA LYS A 30 5.74 -11.72 7.45
C LYS A 30 5.18 -10.51 8.18
N ASN A 31 5.12 -9.37 7.49
CA ASN A 31 4.62 -8.13 8.06
C ASN A 31 3.99 -7.23 6.98
N SER A 32 3.09 -6.36 7.43
CA SER A 32 2.55 -5.26 6.63
C SER A 32 2.35 -4.02 7.51
N TRP A 33 2.53 -2.84 6.91
CA TRP A 33 2.37 -1.55 7.56
C TRP A 33 1.69 -0.54 6.65
N GLN A 34 1.00 0.41 7.26
CA GLN A 34 0.58 1.64 6.60
C GLN A 34 1.40 2.79 7.17
N LEU A 35 2.01 3.55 6.27
CA LEU A 35 2.83 4.71 6.57
C LEU A 35 2.05 5.94 6.13
N LEU A 36 1.85 6.88 7.05
CA LEU A 36 1.41 8.23 6.71
C LEU A 36 2.66 9.01 6.32
N LEU A 37 2.73 9.48 5.08
CA LEU A 37 3.87 10.15 4.49
C LEU A 37 3.52 11.60 4.17
N ARG A 38 4.47 12.52 4.33
CA ARG A 38 4.36 13.87 3.76
C ARG A 38 4.57 13.77 2.24
N SER A 39 3.66 14.35 1.46
CA SER A 39 3.72 14.42 -0.01
C SER A 39 3.35 15.83 -0.51
N GLU A 40 3.18 15.99 -1.82
CA GLU A 40 2.73 17.21 -2.48
C GLU A 40 1.51 16.93 -3.35
N ASP A 41 0.55 17.85 -3.35
CA ASP A 41 -0.57 17.81 -4.29
C ASP A 41 -0.14 18.28 -5.70
N SER A 42 -1.08 18.27 -6.65
CA SER A 42 -0.80 18.68 -8.04
C SER A 42 -0.44 20.16 -8.21
N PHE A 43 -0.62 20.99 -7.18
CA PHE A 43 -0.22 22.40 -7.15
C PHE A 43 1.08 22.64 -6.36
N GLY A 44 1.70 21.58 -5.82
CA GLY A 44 2.91 21.64 -5.02
C GLY A 44 2.67 22.01 -3.56
N ASN A 45 1.43 22.02 -3.07
CA ASN A 45 1.15 22.26 -1.65
C ASN A 45 1.42 20.99 -0.85
N ALA A 46 1.88 21.16 0.39
CA ALA A 46 2.08 20.03 1.30
C ALA A 46 0.76 19.30 1.57
N THR A 47 0.79 17.98 1.44
CA THR A 47 -0.30 17.08 1.79
C THR A 47 0.24 15.82 2.47
N ALA A 48 -0.64 14.92 2.93
CA ALA A 48 -0.25 13.63 3.47
C ALA A 48 -0.95 12.50 2.72
N ILE A 49 -0.22 11.44 2.42
CA ILE A 49 -0.74 10.24 1.76
C ILE A 49 -0.46 9.01 2.62
N VAL A 50 -1.21 7.93 2.38
CA VAL A 50 -0.92 6.63 2.97
C VAL A 50 -0.19 5.76 1.95
N SER A 51 0.82 5.01 2.40
CA SER A 51 1.43 3.95 1.61
C SER A 51 1.50 2.66 2.40
N THR A 52 1.14 1.55 1.75
CA THR A 52 1.19 0.21 2.33
C THR A 52 2.52 -0.45 1.97
N VAL A 53 3.28 -0.86 2.98
CA VAL A 53 4.53 -1.61 2.82
C VAL A 53 4.29 -3.06 3.22
N ILE A 54 4.75 -3.99 2.39
CA ILE A 54 4.57 -5.44 2.55
C ILE A 54 5.93 -6.11 2.58
N GLU A 55 6.21 -6.86 3.65
CA GLU A 55 7.43 -7.65 3.85
C GLU A 55 7.11 -9.14 3.72
N PRO A 56 7.69 -9.85 2.72
CA PRO A 56 7.59 -11.31 2.65
C PRO A 56 8.52 -12.00 3.67
N TYR A 57 8.30 -13.29 3.94
CA TYR A 57 9.14 -14.04 4.90
C TYR A 57 10.61 -14.17 4.46
N ASN A 58 10.86 -14.24 3.15
CA ASN A 58 12.19 -14.33 2.54
C ASN A 58 12.69 -12.97 2.03
N ALA A 59 12.29 -11.88 2.70
CA ALA A 59 12.61 -10.52 2.28
C ALA A 59 14.11 -10.28 2.12
N ASP A 60 14.48 -9.69 0.98
CA ASP A 60 15.80 -9.14 0.67
C ASP A 60 15.73 -7.60 0.80
N PRO A 61 16.34 -6.99 1.84
CA PRO A 61 16.27 -5.54 2.06
C PRO A 61 16.86 -4.68 0.94
N SER A 62 17.61 -5.27 0.00
CA SER A 62 18.12 -4.57 -1.18
C SER A 62 17.11 -4.45 -2.33
N LYS A 63 15.96 -5.13 -2.22
CA LYS A 63 14.95 -5.24 -3.29
C LYS A 63 13.62 -4.63 -2.85
N VAL A 64 13.24 -3.56 -3.54
CA VAL A 64 11.95 -2.89 -3.34
C VAL A 64 11.28 -2.72 -4.70
N LEU A 65 9.98 -3.04 -4.76
CA LEU A 65 9.12 -2.79 -5.90
C LEU A 65 8.00 -1.83 -5.49
N SER A 66 7.80 -0.77 -6.27
CA SER A 66 6.63 0.10 -6.15
C SER A 66 5.51 -0.47 -7.03
N TYR A 67 4.37 -0.80 -6.45
CA TYR A 67 3.21 -1.34 -7.18
C TYR A 67 2.04 -0.36 -7.13
N GLN A 68 1.49 -0.04 -8.29
CA GLN A 68 0.34 0.85 -8.45
C GLN A 68 -0.87 -0.02 -8.80
N THR A 69 -1.89 0.00 -7.96
CA THR A 69 -3.13 -0.73 -8.22
C THR A 69 -4.03 0.06 -9.16
N PHE A 70 -4.92 -0.60 -9.90
CA PHE A 70 -5.96 0.06 -10.70
C PHE A 70 -7.13 0.50 -9.80
N GLU A 71 -6.94 1.57 -9.00
CA GLU A 71 -7.99 2.11 -8.10
C GLU A 71 -9.20 2.63 -8.90
N ASP A 72 -8.95 3.40 -9.95
CA ASP A 72 -9.94 3.91 -10.92
C ASP A 72 -11.21 4.50 -10.26
N SER A 73 -11.04 5.22 -9.15
CA SER A 73 -12.18 5.69 -8.35
C SER A 73 -11.87 6.94 -7.53
N ALA A 74 -12.66 8.00 -7.72
CA ALA A 74 -12.57 9.23 -6.94
C ALA A 74 -13.21 9.14 -5.53
N ASN A 75 -13.26 7.96 -4.91
CA ASN A 75 -13.82 7.76 -3.58
C ASN A 75 -12.73 7.29 -2.63
N ILE A 76 -12.51 8.01 -1.53
CA ILE A 76 -11.47 7.69 -0.53
C ILE A 76 -11.59 6.28 0.08
N ASN A 77 -12.77 5.67 0.03
CA ASN A 77 -12.95 4.28 0.48
C ASN A 77 -12.56 3.25 -0.58
N CYS A 78 -12.08 3.67 -1.75
CA CYS A 78 -11.50 2.82 -2.78
C CYS A 78 -9.97 2.78 -2.72
N SER A 79 -9.36 3.59 -1.83
CA SER A 79 -7.92 3.69 -1.72
C SER A 79 -7.25 2.33 -1.49
N PRO A 80 -6.10 2.07 -2.15
CA PRO A 80 -5.42 0.77 -2.13
C PRO A 80 -5.19 0.26 -0.72
N SER A 81 -4.73 1.12 0.20
CA SER A 81 -4.46 0.78 1.59
C SER A 81 -5.68 0.20 2.32
N TYR A 82 -6.90 0.61 1.96
CA TYR A 82 -8.13 0.03 2.47
C TYR A 82 -8.57 -1.18 1.65
N GLY A 83 -8.50 -1.11 0.33
CA GLY A 83 -8.94 -2.17 -0.57
C GLY A 83 -8.13 -3.47 -0.48
N MET A 84 -6.88 -3.42 -0.04
CA MET A 84 -6.02 -4.61 0.16
C MET A 84 -6.37 -5.43 1.41
N GLN A 85 -7.14 -4.85 2.35
CA GLN A 85 -7.40 -5.48 3.63
C GLN A 85 -8.48 -6.56 3.52
N PHE A 86 -8.31 -7.64 4.29
CA PHE A 86 -9.34 -8.67 4.45
C PHE A 86 -10.64 -8.05 4.98
N GLY A 87 -11.75 -8.36 4.31
CA GLY A 87 -13.07 -7.82 4.64
C GLY A 87 -13.33 -6.41 4.09
N SER A 88 -12.48 -5.90 3.19
CA SER A 88 -12.77 -4.66 2.47
C SER A 88 -14.07 -4.76 1.65
N PRO A 89 -14.77 -3.65 1.40
CA PRO A 89 -16.02 -3.65 0.64
C PRO A 89 -15.83 -4.20 -0.78
N PHE A 90 -16.87 -4.82 -1.34
CA PHE A 90 -16.84 -5.33 -2.72
C PHE A 90 -16.53 -4.26 -3.77
N SER A 91 -16.78 -2.98 -3.47
CA SER A 91 -16.39 -1.86 -4.34
C SER A 91 -14.88 -1.77 -4.58
N THR A 92 -14.04 -2.39 -3.73
CA THR A 92 -12.58 -2.41 -3.86
C THR A 92 -12.05 -3.71 -4.47
N ILE A 93 -12.92 -4.52 -5.12
CA ILE A 93 -12.54 -5.84 -5.64
C ILE A 93 -11.39 -5.78 -6.64
N ALA A 94 -11.28 -4.66 -7.37
CA ALA A 94 -10.18 -4.36 -8.27
C ALA A 94 -8.81 -4.49 -7.57
N THR A 95 -8.63 -3.80 -6.44
CA THR A 95 -7.44 -3.88 -5.60
C THR A 95 -7.13 -5.32 -5.15
N GLN A 96 -8.15 -6.10 -4.79
CA GLN A 96 -7.99 -7.50 -4.36
C GLN A 96 -7.56 -8.42 -5.51
N VAL A 97 -8.02 -8.15 -6.72
CA VAL A 97 -7.52 -8.82 -7.94
C VAL A 97 -6.05 -8.45 -8.14
N ASP A 98 -5.69 -7.18 -8.02
CA ASP A 98 -4.32 -6.68 -8.16
C ASP A 98 -3.31 -7.35 -7.22
N MET A 99 -3.72 -7.54 -5.96
CA MET A 99 -2.89 -8.22 -4.95
C MET A 99 -2.43 -9.61 -5.39
N THR A 100 -3.17 -10.26 -6.29
CA THR A 100 -2.79 -11.54 -6.91
C THR A 100 -1.50 -11.44 -7.71
N PHE A 101 -1.27 -10.32 -8.39
CA PHE A 101 -0.06 -10.08 -9.19
C PHE A 101 1.16 -9.72 -8.32
N MET A 102 0.94 -9.31 -7.07
CA MET A 102 2.01 -9.08 -6.10
C MET A 102 2.62 -10.38 -5.55
N VAL A 103 1.87 -11.48 -5.53
CA VAL A 103 2.32 -12.78 -4.99
C VAL A 103 3.65 -13.27 -5.57
N PRO A 104 3.87 -13.34 -6.90
CA PRO A 104 5.16 -13.78 -7.44
C PRO A 104 6.32 -12.84 -7.05
N ILE A 105 6.06 -11.55 -6.89
CA ILE A 105 7.06 -10.55 -6.48
C ILE A 105 7.45 -10.75 -5.02
N LEU A 106 6.47 -10.96 -4.14
CA LEU A 106 6.67 -11.30 -2.73
C LEU A 106 7.44 -12.62 -2.58
N ASN A 107 7.08 -13.65 -3.36
CA ASN A 107 7.77 -14.93 -3.37
C ASN A 107 9.23 -14.81 -3.85
N ALA A 108 9.54 -13.84 -4.71
CA ALA A 108 10.90 -13.52 -5.13
C ALA A 108 11.70 -12.71 -4.09
N GLY A 109 11.11 -12.42 -2.92
CA GLY A 109 11.77 -11.76 -1.79
C GLY A 109 11.78 -10.23 -1.85
N TYR A 110 10.98 -9.60 -2.71
CA TYR A 110 10.91 -8.14 -2.81
C TYR A 110 10.00 -7.58 -1.71
N PHE A 111 10.42 -6.49 -1.09
CA PHE A 111 9.47 -5.59 -0.43
C PHE A 111 8.57 -4.97 -1.48
N ILE A 112 7.28 -4.85 -1.18
CA ILE A 112 6.34 -4.09 -2.01
C ILE A 112 5.92 -2.83 -1.27
N VAL A 113 5.90 -1.71 -1.98
CA VAL A 113 5.34 -0.43 -1.54
C VAL A 113 4.18 -0.10 -2.48
N SER A 114 2.99 0.13 -1.94
CA SER A 114 1.81 0.51 -2.72
C SER A 114 1.16 1.75 -2.12
N PRO A 115 1.37 2.94 -2.74
CA PRO A 115 0.78 4.20 -2.29
C PRO A 115 -0.70 4.32 -2.70
N ASP A 116 -1.47 5.00 -1.87
CA ASP A 116 -2.75 5.59 -2.26
C ASP A 116 -2.43 6.82 -3.11
N TYR A 117 -2.45 6.67 -4.43
CA TYR A 117 -1.82 7.62 -5.36
C TYR A 117 -2.79 8.66 -5.95
N GLU A 118 -4.10 8.46 -5.82
CA GLU A 118 -5.16 9.39 -6.24
C GLU A 118 -5.50 10.41 -5.14
#